data_AF-A0A833LFC5-F1
#
_entry.id   AF-A0A833LFC5-F1
#
_cell.length_a   1.000
_cell.length_b   1.000
_cell.length_c   1.000
_cell.angle_alpha   90.00
_cell.angle_beta   90.00
_cell.angle_gamma   90.00
#
_symmetry.space_group_name_H-M   'P 1'
#
loop_
_entity.id
_entity.type
_entity.pdbx_description
1 polymer ?
#
loop_
_entity_poly.entity_id
_entity_poly.type
_entity_poly.pdbx_seq_one_letter_code
_entity_poly.pdbx_strand_id
1 'polypeptide(L)' 'VGAGTIMDGGAVVAGDAAFLKHASVPRAGTIEEVAATVLFFCNPLNSYTTGQLLAVDGGWGAGYGRNF' A
#
# COMPACT_ATOMS: atom_id res chain seq x y z
N VAL A 1 -5.67 -11.68 3.40
CA VAL A 1 -6.33 -10.38 3.10
C VAL A 1 -7.49 -10.70 2.16
N GLY A 2 -8.72 -10.33 2.49
CA GLY A 2 -9.88 -10.64 1.65
C GLY A 2 -9.85 -9.85 0.33
N ALA A 3 -10.35 -10.44 -0.75
CA ALA A 3 -10.66 -9.71 -1.97
C ALA A 3 -12.11 -9.22 -1.87
N GLY A 4 -12.36 -7.95 -2.19
CA GLY A 4 -13.66 -7.32 -2.04
C GLY A 4 -13.95 -6.33 -3.17
N THR A 5 -15.23 -6.11 -3.43
CA THR A 5 -15.67 -5.05 -4.34
C THR A 5 -15.84 -3.76 -3.55
N ILE A 6 -15.26 -2.67 -4.03
CA ILE A 6 -15.37 -1.34 -3.40
C ILE A 6 -16.77 -0.71 -3.53
N MET A 7 -17.63 -1.22 -4.43
CA MET A 7 -19.03 -0.83 -4.64
C MET A 7 -19.84 -1.99 -5.27
N ASP A 8 -21.17 -1.94 -5.22
CA ASP A 8 -22.05 -2.92 -5.90
C ASP A 8 -21.76 -2.91 -7.42
N GLY A 9 -21.23 -4.01 -7.94
CA GLY A 9 -20.80 -4.15 -9.35
C GLY A 9 -19.42 -3.55 -9.71
N GLY A 10 -18.63 -3.08 -8.73
CA GLY A 10 -17.28 -2.55 -8.96
C GLY A 10 -16.20 -3.62 -9.22
N ALA A 11 -15.03 -3.19 -9.69
CA ALA A 11 -13.88 -4.09 -9.87
C ALA A 11 -13.46 -4.72 -8.53
N VAL A 12 -13.15 -6.02 -8.55
CA VAL A 12 -12.61 -6.74 -7.38
C VAL A 12 -11.20 -6.22 -7.13
N VAL A 13 -10.97 -5.68 -5.94
CA VAL A 13 -9.68 -5.19 -5.49
C VAL A 13 -9.27 -5.91 -4.20
N ALA A 14 -8.01 -5.75 -3.81
CA ALA A 14 -7.56 -6.21 -2.51
C ALA A 14 -8.21 -5.33 -1.41
N GLY A 15 -8.93 -5.96 -0.47
CA GLY A 15 -9.66 -5.30 0.60
C GLY A 15 -11.08 -4.87 0.21
N ASP A 16 -11.97 -4.79 1.20
CA ASP A 16 -13.28 -4.18 1.09
C ASP A 16 -13.26 -2.72 1.58
N ALA A 17 -14.35 -1.97 1.39
CA ALA A 17 -14.43 -0.57 1.79
C ALA A 17 -14.28 -0.36 3.31
N ALA A 18 -14.73 -1.32 4.13
CA ALA A 18 -14.61 -1.24 5.57
C ALA A 18 -13.16 -1.46 6.03
N PHE A 19 -12.40 -2.27 5.31
CA PHE A 19 -10.98 -2.47 5.50
C PHE A 19 -10.21 -1.22 5.06
N LEU A 20 -10.42 -0.74 3.84
CA LEU A 20 -9.65 0.36 3.25
C LEU A 20 -9.75 1.69 4.01
N LYS A 21 -10.83 1.92 4.78
CA LYS A 21 -10.99 3.12 5.62
C LYS A 21 -9.91 3.29 6.70
N HIS A 22 -9.17 2.23 7.02
CA HIS A 22 -8.11 2.26 8.04
C HIS A 22 -6.76 2.73 7.48
N ALA A 23 -6.59 2.76 6.15
CA ALA A 23 -5.43 3.36 5.52
C ALA A 23 -5.61 4.87 5.39
N SER A 24 -4.52 5.64 5.55
CA SER A 24 -4.52 7.09 5.33
C SER A 24 -4.86 7.45 3.88
N VAL A 25 -4.51 6.58 2.95
CA VAL A 25 -4.95 6.62 1.54
C VAL A 25 -6.05 5.55 1.39
N PRO A 26 -7.35 5.94 1.42
CA PRO A 26 -8.46 5.01 1.58
C PRO A 26 -8.86 4.33 0.26
N ARG A 27 -7.89 3.71 -0.42
CA ARG A 27 -8.08 2.92 -1.64
C ARG A 27 -7.07 1.78 -1.70
N ALA A 28 -7.37 0.78 -2.52
CA ALA A 28 -6.37 -0.22 -2.87
C ALA A 28 -5.18 0.44 -3.58
N GLY A 29 -3.98 -0.02 -3.24
CA GLY A 29 -2.77 0.29 -3.99
C GLY A 29 -2.75 -0.42 -5.34
N THR A 30 -1.93 0.09 -6.24
CA THR A 30 -1.68 -0.48 -7.57
C THR A 30 -0.32 -1.17 -7.63
N ILE A 31 -0.13 -2.05 -8.62
CA ILE A 31 1.17 -2.72 -8.82
C ILE A 31 2.24 -1.69 -9.19
N GLU A 32 1.87 -0.68 -9.97
CA GLU A 32 2.73 0.40 -10.44
C GLU A 32 3.32 1.20 -9.27
N GLU A 33 2.56 1.41 -8.20
CA GLU A 33 3.05 2.11 -6.99
C GLU A 33 4.12 1.31 -6.25
N VAL A 34 3.97 -0.02 -6.19
CA VAL A 34 4.99 -0.91 -5.62
C VAL A 34 6.22 -0.95 -6.53
N ALA A 35 6.02 -1.09 -7.84
CA ALA A 35 7.09 -1.09 -8.83
C ALA A 35 7.91 0.22 -8.80
N ALA A 36 7.25 1.37 -8.63
CA ALA A 36 7.93 2.66 -8.50
C ALA A 36 8.88 2.69 -7.29
N THR A 37 8.52 2.03 -6.19
CA THR A 37 9.38 1.93 -5.00
C THR A 37 10.58 1.00 -5.23
N VAL A 38 10.38 -0.09 -5.97
CA VAL A 38 11.50 -0.94 -6.41
C VAL A 38 12.46 -0.15 -7.31
N LEU A 39 11.92 0.60 -8.27
CA LEU A 39 12.72 1.46 -9.16
C LEU A 39 13.48 2.54 -8.38
N PHE A 40 12.90 3.09 -7.32
CA PHE A 40 13.60 3.99 -6.39
C PHE A 40 14.82 3.30 -5.79
N PHE A 41 14.69 2.09 -5.24
CA PHE A 41 15.83 1.35 -4.69
C PHE A 41 16.88 0.96 -5.73
N CYS A 42 16.47 0.67 -6.96
CA CYS A 42 17.38 0.36 -8.05
C CYS A 42 18.07 1.58 -8.67
N ASN A 43 17.62 2.80 -8.35
CA ASN A 43 18.17 4.02 -8.95
C ASN A 43 19.61 4.26 -8.46
N PRO A 44 20.61 4.40 -9.37
CA PRO A 44 22.01 4.65 -8.98
C PRO A 44 22.22 5.89 -8.09
N LEU A 45 21.35 6.89 -8.18
CA LEU A 45 21.39 8.08 -7.34
C LEU A 45 21.10 7.77 -5.85
N ASN A 46 20.47 6.64 -5.56
CA ASN A 46 20.12 6.20 -4.20
C ASN A 46 21.10 5.15 -3.66
N SER A 47 22.34 5.11 -4.17
CA SER A 47 23.35 4.09 -3.84
C SER A 47 23.74 3.99 -2.37
N TYR A 48 23.42 5.00 -1.55
CA TYR A 48 23.69 4.99 -0.10
C TYR A 48 22.46 4.62 0.75
N THR A 49 21.31 4.33 0.13
CA THR A 49 20.12 3.82 0.81
C THR A 49 20.20 2.29 0.88
N THR A 50 20.46 1.76 2.07
CA THR A 50 20.58 0.31 2.31
C THR A 50 19.97 -0.10 3.66
N GLY A 51 19.62 -1.38 3.79
CA GLY A 51 19.07 -1.96 5.03
C GLY A 51 17.67 -1.47 5.42
N GLN A 52 16.97 -0.75 4.53
CA GLN A 52 15.65 -0.18 4.83
C GLN A 52 14.52 -1.13 4.44
N LEU A 53 13.49 -1.18 5.28
CA LEU A 53 12.18 -1.73 4.94
C LEU A 53 11.24 -0.56 4.68
N LEU A 54 10.78 -0.40 3.44
CA LEU A 54 9.86 0.67 3.06
C LEU A 54 8.46 0.10 2.82
N ALA A 55 7.52 0.48 3.69
CA ALA A 55 6.12 0.10 3.54
C ALA A 55 5.47 0.88 2.37
N VAL A 56 4.78 0.15 1.49
CA VAL A 56 4.01 0.68 0.37
C VAL A 56 2.57 0.21 0.50
N ASP A 57 1.87 0.72 1.52
CA ASP A 57 0.61 0.17 2.01
C ASP A 57 -0.51 1.21 2.17
N GLY A 58 -0.35 2.39 1.56
CA GLY A 58 -1.31 3.48 1.69
C GLY A 58 -1.39 4.09 3.10
N GLY A 59 -0.39 3.84 3.96
CA GLY A 59 -0.35 4.33 5.34
C GLY A 59 -1.03 3.42 6.35
N TRP A 60 -1.33 2.17 5.98
CA TRP A 60 -1.92 1.17 6.87
C TRP A 60 -1.08 0.98 8.15
N GLY A 61 0.22 0.73 7.99
CA GLY A 61 1.15 0.53 9.11
C GLY A 61 1.42 1.79 9.95
N ALA A 62 1.16 2.98 9.41
CA ALA A 62 1.44 4.24 10.08
C ALA A 62 0.39 4.60 11.15
N GLY A 63 -0.89 4.33 10.89
CA GLY A 63 -2.00 4.72 11.77
C GLY A 63 -2.70 3.56 12.48
N TYR A 64 -2.90 2.42 11.81
CA TYR A 64 -3.73 1.33 12.34
C TYR A 64 -2.96 0.37 13.26
N GLY A 65 -1.68 0.10 12.96
CA GLY A 65 -0.83 -0.82 13.73
C GLY A 65 -0.43 -0.37 15.14
N ARG A 66 -0.99 0.74 15.64
CA ARG A 66 -0.68 1.33 16.95
C ARG A 66 -1.77 1.19 18.00
N ASN A 67 -2.95 0.69 17.63
CA ASN A 67 -4.04 0.43 18.58
C ASN A 67 -4.08 -1.08 18.92
N PHE A 68 -3.37 -1.46 19.99
CA PHE A 68 -3.59 -2.71 20.71
C PHE A 68 -4.61 -2.47 21.84
#